data_AF-A0A2X1QT22-F1
#
_entry.id   AF-A0A2X1QT22-F1
#
_cell.length_a   1.000
_cell.length_b   1.000
_cell.length_c   1.000
_cell.angle_alpha   90.00
_cell.angle_beta   90.00
_cell.angle_gamma   90.00
#
_symmetry.space_group_name_H-M   'P 1'
#
loop_
_entity.id
_entity.type
_entity.pdbx_description
1 polymer ?
#
loop_
_entity_poly.entity_id
_entity_poly.type
_entity_poly.pdbx_seq_one_letter_code
_entity_poly.pdbx_strand_id
1 'polypeptide(L)'
;MSDPLGELENSLAYMFELQTKKTGKCIHPDVQRLKNALDNYKKGPSISLQELVTAVKQALPVIVNYGVELYVVKMKMNALAEEKGSSINWDLPITHSRYRPQFQFAASLRVPDNDFITWLSSRADKDFSALDCHSQVEILIAERGEREFTTKLAEHLRNEPDFLLDLIMTSPEIFNPLMETRIGFQLENWQIAKAICHHYLLEMAEQDSFQQVEEKLLWLDDLLAKTGRSMEKLLADPLAKTELDKSYSFGQIRVALKEKINLEGLG
;
A
#
# COMPACT_ATOMS: atom_id res chain seq x y z
N MET A 1 30.15 1.73 13.05
CA MET A 1 29.13 2.74 12.73
C MET A 1 29.05 2.78 11.21
N SER A 2 27.89 2.48 10.65
CA SER A 2 27.71 2.51 9.19
C SER A 2 27.71 3.96 8.70
N ASP A 3 28.37 4.22 7.57
CA ASP A 3 28.37 5.53 6.89
C ASP A 3 26.98 5.77 6.26
N PRO A 4 26.14 6.66 6.83
CA PRO A 4 24.77 6.86 6.36
C PRO A 4 24.69 7.40 4.93
N LEU A 5 25.73 8.14 4.50
CA LEU A 5 25.82 8.69 3.14
C LEU A 5 26.13 7.56 2.14
N GLY A 6 27.11 6.71 2.44
CA GLY A 6 27.44 5.55 1.62
C GLY A 6 26.27 4.55 1.49
N GLU A 7 25.52 4.34 2.58
CA GLU A 7 24.33 3.50 2.54
C GLU A 7 23.18 4.10 1.72
N LEU A 8 23.03 5.43 1.69
CA LEU A 8 22.05 6.12 0.86
C LEU A 8 22.45 6.02 -0.63
N GLU A 9 23.73 6.21 -0.95
CA GLU A 9 24.26 6.02 -2.30
C GLU A 9 23.99 4.60 -2.81
N ASN A 10 24.25 3.57 -1.99
CA ASN A 10 24.00 2.18 -2.35
C ASN A 10 22.52 1.89 -2.62
N SER A 11 21.60 2.47 -1.84
CA SER A 11 20.16 2.33 -2.08
C SER A 11 19.69 3.02 -3.36
N LEU A 12 20.41 4.04 -3.83
CA LEU A 12 20.05 4.81 -5.03
C LEU A 12 20.86 4.39 -6.28
N ALA A 13 21.92 3.60 -6.11
CA ALA A 13 22.84 3.19 -7.16
C ALA A 13 22.12 2.52 -8.34
N TYR A 14 21.22 1.58 -8.04
CA TYR A 14 20.43 0.88 -9.06
C TYR A 14 19.56 1.84 -9.91
N MET A 15 18.95 2.85 -9.28
CA MET A 15 18.20 3.88 -9.98
C MET A 15 19.11 4.72 -10.90
N PHE A 16 20.29 5.12 -10.42
CA PHE A 16 21.23 5.90 -11.21
C PHE A 16 21.75 5.12 -12.43
N GLU A 17 22.04 3.82 -12.27
CA GLU A 17 22.46 2.94 -13.37
C GLU A 17 21.37 2.81 -14.44
N LEU A 18 20.12 2.60 -14.04
CA LEU A 18 18.99 2.51 -14.97
C LEU A 18 18.77 3.81 -15.74
N GLN A 19 19.00 4.96 -15.10
CA GLN A 19 18.81 6.27 -15.73
C GLN A 19 19.99 6.78 -16.57
N THR A 20 21.18 6.20 -16.47
CA THR A 20 22.41 6.73 -17.12
C THR A 20 22.79 6.02 -18.43
N LYS A 21 21.88 5.23 -19.02
CA LYS A 21 22.15 4.46 -20.25
C LYS A 21 22.72 5.34 -21.38
N LYS A 22 24.02 5.15 -21.64
CA LYS A 22 24.85 5.61 -22.77
C LYS A 22 25.36 7.06 -22.80
N THR A 23 24.89 7.99 -21.97
CA THR A 23 25.35 9.41 -22.00
C THR A 23 25.92 9.93 -20.68
N GLY A 24 25.92 9.14 -19.61
CA GLY A 24 26.41 9.55 -18.29
C GLY A 24 25.53 10.56 -17.54
N LYS A 25 24.46 11.06 -18.19
CA LYS A 25 23.44 11.94 -17.60
C LYS A 25 22.15 11.15 -17.33
N CYS A 26 21.52 11.41 -16.20
CA CYS A 26 20.24 10.84 -15.83
C CYS A 26 19.12 11.42 -16.73
N ILE A 27 18.22 10.56 -17.19
CA ILE A 27 17.05 10.95 -18.00
C ILE A 27 16.16 11.94 -17.25
N HIS A 28 16.00 11.78 -15.92
CA HIS A 28 15.18 12.68 -15.13
C HIS A 28 16.01 13.83 -14.51
N PRO A 29 15.62 15.10 -14.69
CA PRO A 29 16.39 16.26 -14.22
C PRO A 29 16.52 16.29 -12.69
N ASP A 30 15.51 15.83 -11.95
CA ASP A 30 15.55 15.83 -10.48
C ASP A 30 16.44 14.71 -9.92
N VAL A 31 16.60 13.61 -10.67
CA VAL A 31 17.56 12.55 -10.33
C VAL A 31 18.99 12.97 -10.68
N GLN A 32 19.18 13.71 -11.77
CA GLN A 32 20.47 14.35 -12.07
C GLN A 32 20.87 15.36 -10.98
N ARG A 33 19.92 16.16 -10.49
CA ARG A 33 20.14 17.10 -9.37
C ARG A 33 20.51 16.37 -8.09
N LEU A 34 19.83 15.27 -7.77
CA LEU A 34 20.18 14.42 -6.64
C LEU A 34 21.58 13.83 -6.76
N LYS A 35 21.93 13.29 -7.94
CA LYS A 35 23.28 12.76 -8.21
C LYS A 35 24.35 13.83 -8.03
N ASN A 36 24.13 15.02 -8.58
CA ASN A 36 25.05 16.15 -8.41
C ASN A 36 25.13 16.62 -6.94
N ALA A 37 24.00 16.62 -6.21
CA ALA A 37 23.98 17.00 -4.79
C ALA A 37 24.78 16.00 -3.94
N LEU A 38 24.67 14.70 -4.20
CA LEU A 38 25.46 13.65 -3.54
C LEU A 38 26.96 13.79 -3.87
N ASP A 39 27.29 13.90 -5.17
CA ASP A 39 28.68 14.04 -5.64
C ASP A 39 29.36 15.31 -5.08
N ASN A 40 28.60 16.39 -4.92
CA ASN A 40 29.10 17.65 -4.38
C ASN A 40 29.19 17.64 -2.85
N TYR A 41 28.23 17.00 -2.15
CA TYR A 41 28.27 16.82 -0.69
C TYR A 41 29.51 16.04 -0.24
N LYS A 42 29.98 15.10 -1.08
CA LYS A 42 31.20 14.30 -0.87
C LYS A 42 32.51 15.09 -1.08
N LYS A 43 32.48 16.19 -1.84
CA LYS A 43 33.69 16.91 -2.32
C LYS A 43 34.08 18.17 -1.53
N GLY A 44 33.34 18.56 -0.49
CA GLY A 44 33.73 19.65 0.41
C GLY A 44 32.65 20.71 0.67
N PRO A 45 32.96 21.73 1.48
CA PRO A 45 32.12 22.14 2.61
C PRO A 45 30.97 23.10 2.27
N SER A 46 30.72 23.37 0.99
CA SER A 46 29.89 24.50 0.56
C SER A 46 28.49 24.13 0.08
N ILE A 47 28.00 22.94 0.41
CA ILE A 47 26.59 22.57 0.21
C ILE A 47 26.00 22.18 1.56
N SER A 48 25.02 22.98 2.01
CA SER A 48 24.32 22.76 3.26
C SER A 48 23.51 21.45 3.14
N LEU A 49 23.46 20.67 4.22
CA LEU A 49 22.56 19.52 4.39
C LEU A 49 21.15 19.81 3.84
N GLN A 50 20.71 21.06 3.93
CA GLN A 50 19.48 21.58 3.37
C GLN A 50 19.34 21.37 1.84
N GLU A 51 20.37 21.62 1.04
CA GLU A 51 20.29 21.41 -0.42
C GLU A 51 20.21 19.92 -0.78
N LEU A 52 20.92 19.05 -0.03
CA LEU A 52 20.80 17.59 -0.18
C LEU A 52 19.39 17.13 0.20
N VAL A 53 18.84 17.63 1.31
CA VAL A 53 17.46 17.36 1.74
C VAL A 53 16.46 17.83 0.68
N THR A 54 16.66 19.01 0.09
CA THR A 54 15.80 19.53 -0.98
C THR A 54 15.88 18.67 -2.24
N ALA A 55 17.09 18.26 -2.64
CA ALA A 55 17.28 17.40 -3.81
C ALA A 55 16.65 16.02 -3.62
N VAL A 56 16.80 15.42 -2.43
CA VAL A 56 16.14 14.16 -2.08
C VAL A 56 14.62 14.32 -2.12
N LYS A 57 14.06 15.35 -1.47
CA LYS A 57 12.61 15.62 -1.47
C LYS A 57 12.03 15.76 -2.88
N GLN A 58 12.74 16.46 -3.77
CA GLN A 58 12.31 16.64 -5.16
C GLN A 58 12.41 15.34 -5.98
N ALA A 59 13.34 14.45 -5.64
CA ALA A 59 13.53 13.17 -6.32
C ALA A 59 12.64 12.05 -5.75
N LEU A 60 12.03 12.21 -4.56
CA LEU A 60 11.19 11.18 -3.92
C LEU A 60 10.14 10.56 -4.85
N PRO A 61 9.34 11.34 -5.62
CA PRO A 61 8.32 10.76 -6.51
C PRO A 61 8.94 9.86 -7.59
N VAL A 62 10.16 10.17 -8.01
CA VAL A 62 10.88 9.41 -9.04
C VAL A 62 11.52 8.18 -8.42
N ILE A 63 12.12 8.29 -7.23
CA ILE A 63 12.77 7.21 -6.49
C ILE A 63 11.81 6.01 -6.26
N VAL A 64 10.55 6.30 -5.91
CA VAL A 64 9.52 5.27 -5.70
C VAL A 64 9.23 4.46 -6.96
N ASN A 65 9.29 5.09 -8.14
CA ASN A 65 9.06 4.41 -9.42
C ASN A 65 10.14 3.36 -9.76
N TYR A 66 11.25 3.33 -9.00
CA TYR A 66 12.32 2.36 -9.14
C TYR A 66 12.35 1.31 -8.02
N GLY A 67 11.29 1.21 -7.22
CA GLY A 67 11.16 0.20 -6.16
C GLY A 67 12.03 0.47 -4.92
N VAL A 68 12.57 1.68 -4.78
CA VAL A 68 13.30 2.09 -3.58
C VAL A 68 12.28 2.57 -2.54
N GLU A 69 12.29 1.93 -1.38
CA GLU A 69 11.39 2.28 -0.28
C GLU A 69 11.65 3.69 0.24
N LEU A 70 10.62 4.55 0.16
CA LEU A 70 10.58 5.92 0.70
C LEU A 70 11.02 5.97 2.17
N TYR A 71 10.64 4.97 2.95
CA TYR A 71 10.99 4.86 4.36
C TYR A 71 12.50 4.75 4.58
N VAL A 72 13.18 3.90 3.80
CA VAL A 72 14.63 3.70 3.88
C VAL A 72 15.40 4.98 3.54
N VAL A 73 14.94 5.71 2.53
CA VAL A 73 15.56 7.00 2.14
C VAL A 73 15.37 8.07 3.22
N LYS A 74 14.17 8.17 3.80
CA LYS A 74 13.89 9.11 4.89
C LYS A 74 14.69 8.79 6.15
N MET A 75 14.75 7.52 6.54
CA MET A 75 15.51 7.04 7.70
C MET A 75 17.00 7.40 7.59
N LYS A 76 17.62 7.11 6.43
CA LYS A 76 19.04 7.39 6.21
C LYS A 76 19.34 8.89 6.18
N MET A 77 18.45 9.68 5.59
CA MET A 77 18.57 11.15 5.61
C MET A 77 18.37 11.74 7.02
N ASN A 78 17.49 11.16 7.83
CA ASN A 78 17.33 11.57 9.23
C ASN A 78 18.60 11.27 10.04
N ALA A 79 19.18 10.08 9.88
CA ALA A 79 20.45 9.73 10.53
C ALA A 79 21.59 10.71 10.13
N LEU A 80 21.67 11.06 8.84
CA LEU A 80 22.65 12.04 8.34
C LEU A 80 22.41 13.46 8.89
N ALA A 81 21.15 13.84 9.12
CA ALA A 81 20.81 15.12 9.72
C ALA A 81 21.13 15.17 11.22
N GLU A 82 20.87 14.08 11.94
CA GLU A 82 21.17 13.94 13.36
C GLU A 82 22.68 14.05 13.64
N GLU A 83 23.54 13.46 12.79
CA GLU A 83 25.00 13.63 12.89
C GLU A 83 25.46 15.09 12.78
N LYS A 84 24.65 15.96 12.18
CA LYS A 84 24.90 17.41 12.04
C LYS A 84 24.09 18.25 13.03
N GLY A 85 23.41 17.62 13.99
CA GLY A 85 22.57 18.29 14.99
C GLY A 85 21.31 18.95 14.40
N SER A 86 20.83 18.45 13.25
CA SER A 86 19.66 18.97 12.54
C SER A 86 18.56 17.91 12.46
N SER A 87 17.30 18.33 12.33
CA SER A 87 16.17 17.42 12.08
C SER A 87 15.49 17.79 10.77
N ILE A 88 15.03 16.79 10.02
CA ILE A 88 14.35 16.99 8.74
C ILE A 88 12.85 16.93 8.97
N ASN A 89 12.17 18.07 8.79
CA ASN A 89 10.72 18.06 8.68
C ASN A 89 10.31 17.59 7.27
N TRP A 90 9.72 16.40 7.17
CA TRP A 90 9.28 15.82 5.91
C TRP A 90 7.92 16.35 5.41
N ASP A 91 7.19 17.09 6.25
CA ASP A 91 5.81 17.57 6.01
C ASP A 91 5.74 18.97 5.40
N LEU A 92 6.88 19.54 4.97
CA LEU A 92 6.87 20.83 4.29
C LEU A 92 6.36 20.68 2.85
N PRO A 93 5.39 21.52 2.42
CA PRO A 93 4.86 21.48 1.08
C PRO A 93 6.00 21.70 0.09
N ILE A 94 6.07 20.84 -0.93
CA ILE A 94 6.98 20.99 -2.06
C ILE A 94 6.68 22.37 -2.64
N THR A 95 7.54 23.35 -2.36
CA THR A 95 7.48 24.65 -3.03
C THR A 95 7.83 24.36 -4.48
N HIS A 96 6.80 24.21 -5.31
CA HIS A 96 6.96 24.17 -6.75
C HIS A 96 7.66 25.48 -7.16
N SER A 97 8.96 25.37 -7.40
CA SER A 97 9.77 26.43 -7.98
C SER A 97 9.07 26.90 -9.25
N ARG A 98 8.51 28.11 -9.17
CA ARG A 98 7.97 28.86 -10.31
C ARG A 98 9.12 29.13 -11.28
N TYR A 99 9.42 28.18 -12.17
CA TYR A 99 10.13 28.34 -13.43
C TYR A 99 10.42 26.93 -13.97
N ARG A 100 9.43 26.33 -14.62
CA ARG A 100 9.70 25.48 -15.78
C ARG A 100 8.90 26.06 -16.95
N PRO A 101 9.53 26.25 -18.13
CA PRO A 101 8.77 26.48 -19.34
C PRO A 101 7.90 25.24 -19.53
N GLN A 102 6.59 25.42 -19.51
CA GLN A 102 5.63 24.38 -19.83
C GLN A 102 5.96 23.85 -21.23
N PHE A 103 6.39 22.59 -21.30
CA PHE A 103 6.21 21.81 -22.50
C PHE A 103 4.70 21.69 -22.69
N GLN A 104 4.14 22.52 -23.56
CA GLN A 104 2.74 22.47 -23.94
C GLN A 104 2.53 21.24 -24.83
N PHE A 105 2.36 20.07 -24.24
CA PHE A 105 1.56 19.05 -24.90
C PHE A 105 0.11 19.48 -24.77
N ALA A 106 -0.36 20.15 -25.82
CA ALA A 106 -1.76 20.37 -26.15
C ALA A 106 -2.68 20.81 -24.99
N ALA A 107 -3.06 22.09 -25.04
CA ALA A 107 -4.31 22.60 -24.45
C ALA A 107 -5.57 22.01 -25.13
N SER A 108 -5.57 20.71 -25.41
CA SER A 108 -6.68 19.94 -25.97
C SER A 108 -6.68 18.50 -25.46
N LEU A 109 -6.45 18.31 -24.16
CA LEU A 109 -7.11 17.23 -23.45
C LEU A 109 -7.79 17.92 -22.27
N ARG A 110 -9.11 18.03 -22.31
CA ARG A 110 -9.89 18.10 -21.08
C ARG A 110 -9.30 17.00 -20.20
N VAL A 111 -8.78 17.32 -19.02
CA VAL A 111 -8.58 16.29 -17.99
C VAL A 111 -9.99 15.77 -17.78
N PRO A 112 -10.36 14.57 -18.29
CA PRO A 112 -11.62 14.00 -17.86
C PRO A 112 -11.41 13.77 -16.37
N ASP A 113 -12.43 14.00 -15.56
CA ASP A 113 -12.43 13.46 -14.20
C ASP A 113 -12.11 11.97 -14.33
N ASN A 114 -10.86 11.61 -14.02
CA ASN A 114 -10.28 10.30 -14.27
C ASN A 114 -10.53 9.41 -13.05
N ASP A 115 -11.75 9.54 -12.52
CA ASP A 115 -12.29 8.83 -11.38
C ASP A 115 -12.25 7.32 -11.65
N PHE A 116 -11.92 6.54 -10.62
CA PHE A 116 -11.72 5.10 -10.72
C PHE A 116 -12.94 4.39 -11.31
N ILE A 117 -14.14 4.82 -10.93
CA ILE A 117 -15.40 4.27 -11.44
C ILE A 117 -15.56 4.57 -12.93
N THR A 118 -15.36 5.83 -13.33
CA THR A 118 -15.40 6.22 -14.76
C THR A 118 -14.34 5.46 -15.58
N TRP A 119 -13.16 5.26 -15.01
CA TRP A 119 -12.09 4.48 -15.63
C TRP A 119 -12.48 3.01 -15.80
N LEU A 120 -13.02 2.35 -14.76
CA LEU A 120 -13.53 0.98 -14.85
C LEU A 120 -14.65 0.86 -15.89
N SER A 121 -15.60 1.81 -15.89
CA SER A 121 -16.71 1.84 -16.85
C SER A 121 -16.21 1.89 -18.30
N SER A 122 -15.19 2.70 -18.56
CA SER A 122 -14.59 2.83 -19.89
C SER A 122 -13.88 1.56 -20.37
N ARG A 123 -13.36 0.76 -19.44
CA ARG A 123 -12.65 -0.49 -19.74
C ARG A 123 -13.59 -1.67 -19.94
N ALA A 124 -14.67 -1.71 -19.16
CA ALA A 124 -15.69 -2.73 -19.25
C ALA A 124 -16.72 -2.49 -20.35
N ASP A 125 -16.70 -1.30 -20.99
CA ASP A 125 -17.73 -0.80 -21.92
C ASP A 125 -19.15 -0.90 -21.31
N LYS A 126 -19.24 -0.65 -20.00
CA LYS A 126 -20.45 -0.76 -19.18
C LYS A 126 -20.42 0.32 -18.11
N ASP A 127 -21.57 0.83 -17.71
CA ASP A 127 -21.63 1.73 -16.55
C ASP A 127 -21.47 0.95 -15.24
N PHE A 128 -20.27 1.01 -14.65
CA PHE A 128 -19.93 0.28 -13.42
C PHE A 128 -20.89 0.55 -12.27
N SER A 129 -21.36 1.79 -12.09
CA SER A 129 -22.28 2.16 -11.01
C SER A 129 -23.67 1.57 -11.17
N ALA A 130 -24.07 1.21 -12.39
CA ALA A 130 -25.37 0.61 -12.69
C ALA A 130 -25.36 -0.93 -12.61
N LEU A 131 -24.19 -1.54 -12.43
CA LEU A 131 -24.03 -2.99 -12.34
C LEU A 131 -24.39 -3.53 -10.96
N ASP A 132 -24.80 -4.79 -10.91
CA ASP A 132 -24.93 -5.52 -9.65
C ASP A 132 -23.55 -5.81 -9.04
N CYS A 133 -23.52 -6.09 -7.73
CA CYS A 133 -22.28 -6.28 -6.98
C CYS A 133 -21.41 -7.42 -7.55
N HIS A 134 -21.99 -8.50 -8.09
CA HIS A 134 -21.19 -9.59 -8.67
C HIS A 134 -20.50 -9.13 -9.95
N SER A 135 -21.25 -8.48 -10.85
CA SER A 135 -20.70 -7.89 -12.07
C SER A 135 -19.61 -6.84 -11.79
N GLN A 136 -19.79 -6.03 -10.74
CA GLN A 136 -18.77 -5.07 -10.30
C GLN A 136 -17.48 -5.77 -9.86
N VAL A 137 -17.60 -6.84 -9.07
CA VAL A 137 -16.46 -7.62 -8.58
C VAL A 137 -15.75 -8.35 -9.71
N GLU A 138 -16.48 -8.91 -10.66
CA GLU A 138 -15.90 -9.52 -11.87
C GLU A 138 -15.04 -8.53 -12.64
N ILE A 139 -15.51 -7.29 -12.83
CA ILE A 139 -14.76 -6.23 -13.49
C ILE A 139 -13.52 -5.84 -12.67
N LEU A 140 -13.68 -5.65 -11.35
CA LEU A 140 -12.55 -5.33 -10.47
C LEU A 140 -11.46 -6.41 -10.56
N ILE A 141 -11.85 -7.68 -10.54
CA ILE A 141 -10.94 -8.80 -10.66
C ILE A 141 -10.34 -8.85 -12.07
N ALA A 142 -11.11 -8.69 -13.14
CA ALA A 142 -10.61 -8.72 -14.51
C ALA A 142 -9.55 -7.63 -14.76
N GLU A 143 -9.85 -6.40 -14.33
CA GLU A 143 -8.98 -5.24 -14.51
C GLU A 143 -7.85 -5.16 -13.49
N ARG A 144 -7.81 -6.09 -12.54
CA ARG A 144 -6.77 -6.15 -11.51
C ARG A 144 -5.38 -6.26 -12.10
N GLY A 145 -5.17 -6.68 -13.34
CA GLY A 145 -3.83 -6.80 -13.95
C GLY A 145 -3.24 -5.47 -14.43
N GLU A 146 -4.08 -4.45 -14.57
CA GLU A 146 -3.70 -3.19 -15.19
C GLU A 146 -2.73 -2.39 -14.34
N ARG A 147 -1.84 -1.66 -15.02
CA ARG A 147 -0.75 -0.91 -14.37
C ARG A 147 -1.28 0.21 -13.48
N GLU A 148 -2.35 0.87 -13.91
CA GLU A 148 -2.93 2.02 -13.19
C GLU A 148 -3.98 1.59 -12.16
N PHE A 149 -4.41 0.33 -12.17
CA PHE A 149 -5.50 -0.17 -11.32
C PHE A 149 -5.25 0.12 -9.84
N THR A 150 -4.11 -0.32 -9.31
CA THR A 150 -3.81 -0.19 -7.87
C THR A 150 -3.71 1.28 -7.45
N THR A 151 -3.10 2.14 -8.29
CA THR A 151 -2.99 3.57 -8.00
C THR A 151 -4.36 4.25 -7.99
N LYS A 152 -5.19 3.97 -9.00
CA LYS A 152 -6.53 4.55 -9.09
C LYS A 152 -7.47 4.06 -7.98
N LEU A 153 -7.41 2.77 -7.66
CA LEU A 153 -8.15 2.20 -6.54
C LEU A 153 -7.73 2.85 -5.22
N ALA A 154 -6.42 2.99 -4.97
CA ALA A 154 -5.92 3.64 -3.76
C ALA A 154 -6.32 5.13 -3.67
N GLU A 155 -6.37 5.84 -4.80
CA GLU A 155 -6.87 7.23 -4.84
C GLU A 155 -8.37 7.30 -4.56
N HIS A 156 -9.16 6.40 -5.12
CA HIS A 156 -10.60 6.32 -4.87
C HIS A 156 -10.90 6.00 -3.41
N LEU A 157 -10.20 5.03 -2.80
CA LEU A 157 -10.35 4.66 -1.40
C LEU A 157 -9.97 5.77 -0.40
N ARG A 158 -9.21 6.80 -0.82
CA ARG A 158 -9.00 7.98 0.04
C ARG A 158 -10.25 8.84 0.17
N ASN A 159 -11.08 8.85 -0.86
CA ASN A 159 -12.33 9.61 -0.88
C ASN A 159 -13.51 8.76 -0.40
N GLU A 160 -13.51 7.48 -0.76
CA GLU A 160 -14.54 6.49 -0.43
C GLU A 160 -13.91 5.27 0.25
N PRO A 161 -13.50 5.37 1.53
CA PRO A 161 -12.76 4.33 2.23
C PRO A 161 -13.55 3.02 2.43
N ASP A 162 -14.89 3.11 2.40
CA ASP A 162 -15.78 1.98 2.58
C ASP A 162 -16.17 1.30 1.26
N PHE A 163 -15.73 1.80 0.09
CA PHE A 163 -16.11 1.24 -1.21
C PHE A 163 -15.91 -0.29 -1.31
N LEU A 164 -14.72 -0.78 -0.94
CA LEU A 164 -14.45 -2.22 -0.95
C LEU A 164 -15.15 -2.95 0.22
N LEU A 165 -15.34 -2.28 1.35
CA LEU A 165 -16.04 -2.84 2.50
C LEU A 165 -17.50 -3.14 2.14
N ASP A 166 -18.19 -2.20 1.52
CA ASP A 166 -19.59 -2.33 1.13
C ASP A 166 -19.77 -3.49 0.13
N LEU A 167 -18.83 -3.66 -0.80
CA LEU A 167 -18.80 -4.81 -1.70
C LEU A 167 -18.63 -6.13 -0.96
N ILE A 168 -17.59 -6.28 -0.13
CA ILE A 168 -17.32 -7.56 0.55
C ILE A 168 -18.39 -7.93 1.58
N MET A 169 -19.12 -6.96 2.12
CA MET A 169 -20.22 -7.21 3.04
C MET A 169 -21.46 -7.80 2.35
N THR A 170 -21.54 -7.75 1.01
CA THR A 170 -22.69 -8.25 0.27
C THR A 170 -22.84 -9.77 0.39
N SER A 171 -21.76 -10.54 0.18
CA SER A 171 -21.80 -12.00 0.27
C SER A 171 -20.39 -12.64 0.38
N PRO A 172 -20.28 -13.88 0.88
CA PRO A 172 -19.01 -14.60 0.91
C PRO A 172 -18.46 -14.91 -0.48
N GLU A 173 -19.32 -15.05 -1.50
CA GLU A 173 -18.95 -15.23 -2.91
C GLU A 173 -18.31 -13.96 -3.51
N ILE A 174 -18.45 -12.81 -2.87
CA ILE A 174 -17.74 -11.58 -3.23
C ILE A 174 -16.49 -11.42 -2.37
N PHE A 175 -16.59 -11.66 -1.06
CA PHE A 175 -15.47 -11.54 -0.14
C PHE A 175 -14.30 -12.48 -0.50
N ASN A 176 -14.58 -13.77 -0.71
CA ASN A 176 -13.54 -14.78 -0.93
C ASN A 176 -12.69 -14.50 -2.18
N PRO A 177 -13.28 -14.27 -3.38
CA PRO A 177 -12.47 -14.01 -4.56
C PRO A 177 -11.66 -12.72 -4.47
N LEU A 178 -12.17 -11.69 -3.79
CA LEU A 178 -11.40 -10.46 -3.58
C LEU A 178 -10.18 -10.70 -2.67
N MET A 179 -10.34 -11.51 -1.63
CA MET A 179 -9.25 -11.90 -0.72
C MET A 179 -8.20 -12.80 -1.37
N GLU A 180 -8.58 -13.58 -2.39
CA GLU A 180 -7.63 -14.37 -3.20
C GLU A 180 -6.81 -13.52 -4.19
N THR A 181 -7.13 -12.24 -4.33
CA THR A 181 -6.43 -11.33 -5.25
C THR A 181 -5.66 -10.24 -4.53
N ARG A 182 -4.85 -9.50 -5.31
CA ARG A 182 -4.15 -8.33 -4.78
C ARG A 182 -5.06 -7.19 -4.30
N ILE A 183 -6.36 -7.26 -4.59
CA ILE A 183 -7.35 -6.28 -4.11
C ILE A 183 -7.50 -6.40 -2.59
N GLY A 184 -7.42 -7.62 -2.04
CA GLY A 184 -7.47 -7.85 -0.59
C GLY A 184 -6.38 -7.13 0.22
N PHE A 185 -5.26 -6.72 -0.40
CA PHE A 185 -4.26 -5.88 0.29
C PHE A 185 -4.76 -4.45 0.56
N GLN A 186 -5.77 -3.98 -0.16
CA GLN A 186 -6.33 -2.64 0.01
C GLN A 186 -7.34 -2.56 1.17
N LEU A 187 -7.81 -3.70 1.68
CA LEU A 187 -8.70 -3.75 2.84
C LEU A 187 -7.90 -3.61 4.14
N GLU A 188 -8.43 -2.85 5.08
CA GLU A 188 -7.88 -2.75 6.43
C GLU A 188 -8.25 -3.98 7.28
N ASN A 189 -7.45 -4.28 8.29
CA ASN A 189 -7.67 -5.46 9.16
C ASN A 189 -9.05 -5.44 9.81
N TRP A 190 -9.56 -4.27 10.22
CA TRP A 190 -10.88 -4.15 10.83
C TRP A 190 -12.01 -4.39 9.82
N GLN A 191 -11.84 -3.99 8.56
CA GLN A 191 -12.80 -4.26 7.49
C GLN A 191 -12.89 -5.77 7.22
N ILE A 192 -11.75 -6.44 7.19
CA ILE A 192 -11.66 -7.90 7.03
C ILE A 192 -12.31 -8.60 8.24
N ALA A 193 -11.97 -8.19 9.46
CA ALA A 193 -12.57 -8.74 10.67
C ALA A 193 -14.10 -8.59 10.67
N LYS A 194 -14.60 -7.42 10.29
CA LYS A 194 -16.03 -7.15 10.16
C LYS A 194 -16.70 -8.09 9.14
N ALA A 195 -16.08 -8.31 7.98
CA ALA A 195 -16.59 -9.25 6.98
C ALA A 195 -16.59 -10.71 7.47
N ILE A 196 -15.56 -11.13 8.21
CA ILE A 196 -15.49 -12.46 8.83
C ILE A 196 -16.61 -12.65 9.84
N CYS A 197 -16.85 -11.63 10.69
CA CYS A 197 -17.97 -11.63 11.63
C CYS A 197 -19.31 -11.80 10.93
N HIS A 198 -19.48 -11.10 9.82
CA HIS A 198 -20.72 -11.09 9.07
C HIS A 198 -21.01 -12.42 8.39
N HIS A 199 -20.00 -13.02 7.74
CA HIS A 199 -20.21 -14.18 6.88
C HIS A 199 -20.01 -15.53 7.56
N TYR A 200 -19.10 -15.63 8.54
CA TYR A 200 -18.63 -16.96 8.99
C TYR A 200 -18.74 -17.21 10.49
N LEU A 201 -18.68 -16.18 11.34
CA LEU A 201 -18.65 -16.43 12.79
C LEU A 201 -19.94 -17.08 13.32
N LEU A 202 -21.10 -16.73 12.78
CA LEU A 202 -22.36 -17.38 13.17
C LEU A 202 -22.38 -18.84 12.75
N GLU A 203 -22.07 -19.12 11.47
CA GLU A 203 -21.98 -20.49 10.92
C GLU A 203 -21.00 -21.36 11.71
N MET A 204 -19.86 -20.81 12.14
CA MET A 204 -18.88 -21.52 12.94
C MET A 204 -19.36 -21.80 14.37
N ALA A 205 -20.10 -20.88 15.00
CA ALA A 205 -20.61 -21.09 16.35
C ALA A 205 -21.77 -22.10 16.40
N GLU A 206 -22.45 -22.32 15.28
CA GLU A 206 -23.51 -23.32 15.14
C GLU A 206 -22.99 -24.73 14.81
N GLN A 207 -21.66 -24.92 14.68
CA GLN A 207 -21.08 -26.23 14.41
C GLN A 207 -21.20 -27.16 15.63
N ASP A 208 -21.59 -28.41 15.37
CA ASP A 208 -21.83 -29.41 16.42
C ASP A 208 -20.53 -29.97 17.03
N SER A 209 -19.38 -29.75 16.40
CA SER A 209 -18.10 -30.29 16.85
C SER A 209 -16.96 -29.28 16.80
N PHE A 210 -16.07 -29.36 17.78
CA PHE A 210 -14.86 -28.55 17.84
C PHE A 210 -13.97 -28.72 16.60
N GLN A 211 -13.88 -29.95 16.07
CA GLN A 211 -13.08 -30.24 14.89
C GLN A 211 -13.55 -29.44 13.65
N GLN A 212 -14.86 -29.30 13.44
CA GLN A 212 -15.40 -28.51 12.32
C GLN A 212 -15.05 -27.01 12.46
N VAL A 213 -15.07 -26.50 13.70
CA VAL A 213 -14.65 -25.12 13.98
C VAL A 213 -13.17 -24.94 13.67
N GLU A 214 -12.32 -25.89 14.09
CA GLU A 214 -10.88 -25.87 13.82
C GLU A 214 -10.57 -25.93 12.32
N GLU A 215 -11.24 -26.82 11.57
CA GLU A 215 -11.09 -26.92 10.10
C GLU A 215 -11.49 -25.63 9.39
N LYS A 216 -12.59 -24.98 9.81
CA LYS A 216 -13.02 -23.69 9.24
C LYS A 216 -12.05 -22.56 9.59
N LEU A 217 -11.48 -22.55 10.80
CA LEU A 217 -10.43 -21.60 11.19
C LEU A 217 -9.15 -21.79 10.39
N LEU A 218 -8.76 -23.04 10.10
CA LEU A 218 -7.62 -23.33 9.23
C LEU A 218 -7.86 -22.85 7.79
N TRP A 219 -9.05 -23.09 7.25
CA TRP A 219 -9.44 -22.56 5.94
C TRP A 219 -9.40 -21.03 5.90
N LEU A 220 -9.92 -20.38 6.94
CA LEU A 220 -9.92 -18.92 7.03
C LEU A 220 -8.50 -18.36 7.11
N ASP A 221 -7.60 -19.00 7.85
CA ASP A 221 -6.20 -18.61 7.87
C ASP A 221 -5.49 -18.79 6.52
N ASP A 222 -5.79 -19.84 5.75
CA ASP A 222 -5.25 -19.98 4.38
C ASP A 222 -5.74 -18.87 3.45
N LEU A 223 -7.02 -18.48 3.57
CA LEU A 223 -7.59 -17.35 2.82
C LEU A 223 -6.89 -16.03 3.20
N LEU A 224 -6.72 -15.77 4.50
CA LEU A 224 -6.05 -14.57 5.00
C LEU A 224 -4.56 -14.52 4.60
N ALA A 225 -3.90 -15.67 4.57
CA ALA A 225 -2.49 -15.78 4.20
C ALA A 225 -2.21 -15.29 2.77
N LYS A 226 -3.19 -15.35 1.86
CA LYS A 226 -3.06 -14.78 0.49
C LYS A 226 -2.80 -13.26 0.51
N THR A 227 -3.20 -12.59 1.59
CA THR A 227 -2.97 -11.15 1.81
C THR A 227 -1.91 -10.87 2.89
N GLY A 228 -1.14 -11.88 3.31
CA GLY A 228 -0.11 -11.77 4.34
C GLY A 228 -0.65 -11.65 5.78
N ARG A 229 -1.92 -11.99 5.99
CA ARG A 229 -2.62 -11.90 7.27
C ARG A 229 -2.87 -13.27 7.88
N SER A 230 -3.31 -13.28 9.14
CA SER A 230 -3.81 -14.44 9.87
C SER A 230 -4.80 -13.96 10.93
N MET A 231 -5.61 -14.86 11.46
CA MET A 231 -6.51 -14.61 12.59
C MET A 231 -5.73 -14.10 13.81
N GLU A 232 -4.53 -14.63 14.06
CA GLU A 232 -3.65 -14.12 15.11
C GLU A 232 -3.29 -12.64 14.89
N LYS A 233 -2.88 -12.26 13.67
CA LYS A 233 -2.57 -10.86 13.33
C LYS A 233 -3.79 -9.95 13.45
N LEU A 234 -4.98 -10.43 13.07
CA LEU A 234 -6.23 -9.68 13.26
C LEU A 234 -6.55 -9.50 14.75
N LEU A 235 -6.24 -10.48 15.61
CA LEU A 235 -6.45 -10.36 17.05
C LEU A 235 -5.41 -9.47 17.74
N ALA A 236 -4.22 -9.34 17.18
CA ALA A 236 -3.19 -8.40 17.63
C ALA A 236 -3.52 -6.94 17.25
N ASP A 237 -4.31 -6.73 16.19
CA ASP A 237 -4.78 -5.42 15.77
C ASP A 237 -5.95 -4.94 16.65
N PRO A 238 -5.85 -3.79 17.34
CA PRO A 238 -6.88 -3.33 18.28
C PRO A 238 -8.25 -3.08 17.65
N LEU A 239 -8.30 -2.57 16.41
CA LEU A 239 -9.54 -2.23 15.72
C LEU A 239 -10.22 -3.51 15.22
N ALA A 240 -9.45 -4.40 14.60
CA ALA A 240 -9.96 -5.68 14.13
C ALA A 240 -10.43 -6.56 15.29
N LYS A 241 -9.66 -6.63 16.38
CA LYS A 241 -10.06 -7.34 17.59
C LYS A 241 -11.38 -6.79 18.16
N THR A 242 -11.56 -5.48 18.15
CA THR A 242 -12.81 -4.85 18.61
C THR A 242 -14.00 -5.27 17.75
N GLU A 243 -13.85 -5.38 16.42
CA GLU A 243 -14.90 -5.93 15.57
C GLU A 243 -15.19 -7.40 15.86
N LEU A 244 -14.16 -8.22 16.06
CA LEU A 244 -14.31 -9.64 16.42
C LEU A 244 -15.02 -9.82 17.78
N ASP A 245 -14.59 -9.08 18.80
CA ASP A 245 -15.13 -9.16 20.17
C ASP A 245 -16.59 -8.65 20.25
N LYS A 246 -17.08 -7.85 19.30
CA LYS A 246 -18.51 -7.46 19.23
C LYS A 246 -19.42 -8.64 18.89
N SER A 247 -18.91 -9.65 18.19
CA SER A 247 -19.71 -10.82 17.81
C SER A 247 -19.87 -11.76 19.00
N TYR A 248 -21.11 -12.01 19.40
CA TYR A 248 -21.43 -12.99 20.46
C TYR A 248 -20.85 -14.38 20.14
N SER A 249 -20.92 -14.78 18.87
CA SER A 249 -20.39 -16.04 18.35
C SER A 249 -18.87 -16.16 18.49
N PHE A 250 -18.15 -15.03 18.44
CA PHE A 250 -16.71 -15.01 18.63
C PHE A 250 -16.29 -15.53 20.01
N GLY A 251 -17.07 -15.22 21.05
CA GLY A 251 -16.80 -15.69 22.41
C GLY A 251 -16.74 -17.22 22.53
N GLN A 252 -17.53 -17.93 21.72
CA GLN A 252 -17.58 -19.40 21.69
C GLN A 252 -16.37 -19.98 20.92
N ILE A 253 -16.00 -19.33 19.81
CA ILE A 253 -14.89 -19.76 18.94
C ILE A 253 -13.52 -19.39 19.54
N ARG A 254 -13.48 -18.44 20.48
CA ARG A 254 -12.25 -17.95 21.12
C ARG A 254 -11.47 -19.03 21.86
N VAL A 255 -12.12 -20.08 22.34
CA VAL A 255 -11.44 -21.23 22.97
C VAL A 255 -10.63 -21.99 21.93
N ALA A 256 -11.22 -22.29 20.77
CA ALA A 256 -10.54 -22.96 19.65
C ALA A 256 -9.35 -22.14 19.13
N LEU A 257 -9.52 -20.83 19.01
CA LEU A 257 -8.42 -19.93 18.60
C LEU A 257 -7.26 -19.92 19.60
N LYS A 258 -7.53 -19.97 20.91
CA LYS A 258 -6.48 -20.03 21.95
C LYS A 258 -5.72 -21.36 21.90
N GLU A 259 -6.43 -22.48 21.74
CA GLU A 259 -5.80 -23.79 21.64
C GLU A 259 -4.91 -23.88 20.40
N LYS A 260 -5.38 -23.38 19.25
CA LYS A 260 -4.59 -23.28 18.02
C LYS A 260 -3.33 -22.43 18.18
N ILE A 261 -3.44 -21.20 18.69
CA ILE A 261 -2.30 -20.29 18.88
C ILE A 261 -1.26 -20.91 19.83
N ASN A 262 -1.70 -21.58 20.90
CA ASN A 262 -0.80 -22.24 21.84
C ASN A 262 -0.08 -23.45 21.22
N LEU A 263 -0.72 -24.18 20.30
CA LEU A 263 -0.11 -25.30 19.57
C LEU A 263 0.93 -24.82 18.56
N GLU A 264 0.68 -23.71 17.86
CA GLU A 264 1.60 -23.14 16.87
C GLU A 264 2.82 -22.43 17.52
N GLY A 265 2.67 -21.89 18.74
CA GLY A 265 3.76 -21.23 19.48
C GLY A 265 4.75 -22.17 20.19
N LEU A 266 4.51 -23.49 20.15
CA LEU A 266 5.39 -24.51 20.74
C LEU A 266 6.24 -25.27 19.71
N GLY A 267 6.15 -24.90 18.42
CA GLY A 267 6.86 -25.51 17.29
C GLY A 267 8.19 -24.85 16.93
#